data_AF-A0A1B6Z725-F1
#
_entry.id   AF-A0A1B6Z725-F1
#
_cell.length_a   1.000
_cell.length_b   1.000
_cell.length_c   1.000
_cell.angle_alpha   90.00
_cell.angle_beta   90.00
_cell.angle_gamma   90.00
#
_symmetry.space_group_name_H-M   'P 1'
#
loop_
_entity.id
_entity.type
_entity.pdbx_description
1 polymer ?
#
loop_
_entity_poly.entity_id
_entity_poly.type
_entity_poly.pdbx_seq_one_letter_code
_entity_poly.pdbx_strand_id
1 'polypeptide(L)'
;MSGISTSDRKMLCDLGVTQIFDLRANDERAESPTDWHRAAGAELWFRDHEFSAGALLNARLHNANDAVQARAAMIEVYQNLPFEQVESLSAFLSIVATGVGPIIYNCSAGKDRTGLATALLLEILNVDREYIIQDYLLSNEHVGRLITYMQKSPKYRSLMKHNIDKIMPLMRVERSYLEASFKSIESKFGTVVNYCETELRLGETQQNAIREALLEPHS
;
A
#
# COMPACT_ATOMS: atom_id res chain seq x y z
N MET A 1 3.40 -10.65 -1.79
CA MET A 1 4.21 -11.61 -1.01
C MET A 1 3.88 -13.08 -1.28
N SER A 2 3.13 -13.40 -2.34
CA SER A 2 2.96 -14.78 -2.82
C SER A 2 4.15 -15.20 -3.70
N GLY A 3 4.59 -16.46 -3.58
CA GLY A 3 5.61 -17.02 -4.48
C GLY A 3 7.03 -16.49 -4.32
N ILE A 4 7.38 -15.90 -3.18
CA ILE A 4 8.78 -15.52 -2.89
C ILE A 4 9.68 -16.76 -2.87
N SER A 5 10.94 -16.59 -3.28
CA SER A 5 11.91 -17.69 -3.36
C SER A 5 12.39 -18.14 -1.98
N THR A 6 13.10 -19.27 -1.91
CA THR A 6 13.74 -19.71 -0.66
C THR A 6 14.80 -18.72 -0.18
N SER A 7 15.53 -18.08 -1.09
CA SER A 7 16.48 -17.02 -0.75
C SER A 7 15.79 -15.78 -0.18
N ASP A 8 14.64 -15.37 -0.74
CA ASP A 8 13.87 -14.24 -0.20
C ASP A 8 13.37 -14.55 1.22
N ARG A 9 12.86 -15.77 1.44
CA ARG A 9 12.45 -16.21 2.79
C ARG A 9 13.62 -16.15 3.76
N LYS A 10 14.79 -16.66 3.37
CA LYS A 10 15.98 -16.62 4.22
C LYS A 10 16.37 -15.18 4.55
N MET A 11 16.35 -14.29 3.56
CA MET A 11 16.64 -12.87 3.75
C MET A 11 15.70 -12.23 4.79
N LEU A 12 14.39 -12.50 4.70
CA LEU A 12 13.41 -11.96 5.66
C LEU A 12 13.63 -12.52 7.08
N CYS A 13 13.99 -13.80 7.20
CA CYS A 13 14.37 -14.39 8.47
C CYS A 13 15.66 -13.78 9.04
N ASP A 14 16.68 -13.54 8.20
CA ASP A 14 17.94 -12.92 8.61
C ASP A 14 17.74 -11.45 9.05
N LEU A 15 16.73 -10.77 8.48
CA LEU A 15 16.28 -9.43 8.91
C LEU A 15 15.43 -9.47 10.21
N GLY A 16 15.16 -10.66 10.75
CA GLY A 16 14.39 -10.84 11.98
C GLY A 16 12.92 -10.50 11.82
N VAL A 17 12.35 -10.58 10.61
CA VAL A 17 10.92 -10.28 10.38
C VAL A 17 10.04 -11.25 11.17
N THR A 18 9.26 -10.70 12.09
CA THR A 18 8.31 -11.46 12.91
C THR A 18 6.86 -11.16 12.56
N GLN A 19 6.56 -10.01 11.96
CA GLN A 19 5.20 -9.61 11.59
C GLN A 19 5.07 -9.41 10.08
N ILE A 20 3.96 -9.88 9.50
CA ILE A 20 3.56 -9.62 8.11
C ILE A 20 2.17 -8.98 8.13
N PHE A 21 1.99 -7.83 7.48
CA PHE A 21 0.67 -7.24 7.26
C PHE A 21 0.29 -7.24 5.78
N ASP A 22 -0.75 -8.00 5.44
CA ASP A 22 -1.24 -8.15 4.07
C ASP A 22 -2.45 -7.25 3.81
N LEU A 23 -2.21 -6.13 3.12
CA LEU A 23 -3.20 -5.12 2.71
C LEU A 23 -4.00 -5.56 1.47
N ARG A 24 -3.82 -6.80 0.98
CA ARG A 24 -4.55 -7.30 -0.19
C ARG A 24 -6.01 -7.57 0.14
N ALA A 25 -6.90 -7.47 -0.84
CA ALA A 25 -8.32 -7.77 -0.67
C ALA A 25 -8.58 -9.28 -0.52
N ASN A 26 -9.82 -9.63 -0.18
CA ASN A 26 -10.25 -11.01 0.05
C ASN A 26 -9.94 -11.92 -1.15
N ASP A 27 -10.28 -11.49 -2.36
CA ASP A 27 -10.05 -12.21 -3.61
C ASP A 27 -8.55 -12.35 -3.93
N GLU A 28 -7.77 -11.29 -3.75
CA GLU A 28 -6.32 -11.25 -4.01
C GLU A 28 -5.56 -12.20 -3.07
N ARG A 29 -5.97 -12.31 -1.80
CA ARG A 29 -5.39 -13.26 -0.85
C ARG A 29 -5.80 -14.69 -1.15
N ALA A 30 -7.05 -14.92 -1.58
CA ALA A 30 -7.53 -16.25 -1.98
C ALA A 30 -6.85 -16.75 -3.28
N GLU A 31 -6.67 -15.88 -4.28
CA GLU A 31 -5.99 -16.21 -5.55
C GLU A 31 -4.48 -16.44 -5.34
N SER A 32 -3.89 -15.86 -4.30
CA SER A 32 -2.43 -15.87 -4.09
C SER A 32 -2.07 -15.83 -2.60
N PRO A 33 -2.21 -16.93 -1.87
CA PRO A 33 -2.01 -16.96 -0.42
C PRO A 33 -0.54 -16.73 -0.01
N THR A 34 -0.34 -16.15 1.19
CA THR A 34 0.97 -15.90 1.81
C THR A 34 1.34 -17.07 2.72
N ASP A 35 1.62 -18.25 2.14
CA ASP A 35 1.77 -19.49 2.94
C ASP A 35 3.12 -19.65 3.65
N TRP A 36 4.11 -18.82 3.31
CA TRP A 36 5.46 -18.94 3.87
C TRP A 36 5.62 -18.37 5.27
N HIS A 37 4.67 -17.56 5.77
CA HIS A 37 4.74 -16.92 7.09
C HIS A 37 4.99 -17.94 8.21
N ARG A 38 4.33 -19.10 8.16
CA ARG A 38 4.48 -20.17 9.15
C ARG A 38 5.91 -20.73 9.19
N ALA A 39 6.52 -20.93 8.03
CA ALA A 39 7.89 -21.42 7.93
C ALA A 39 8.91 -20.38 8.40
N ALA A 40 8.57 -19.09 8.29
CA ALA A 40 9.37 -17.99 8.81
C ALA A 40 9.13 -17.72 10.31
N GLY A 41 8.15 -18.39 10.94
CA GLY A 41 7.74 -18.09 12.32
C GLY A 41 7.12 -16.70 12.47
N ALA A 42 6.62 -16.11 11.38
CA ALA A 42 6.04 -14.78 11.38
C ALA A 42 4.52 -14.82 11.50
N GLU A 43 3.94 -13.90 12.28
CA GLU A 43 2.48 -13.74 12.36
C GLU A 43 1.97 -13.00 11.13
N LEU A 44 0.86 -13.50 10.56
CA LEU A 44 0.22 -12.91 9.40
C LEU A 44 -1.05 -12.17 9.81
N TRP A 45 -1.08 -10.87 9.54
CA TRP A 45 -2.16 -9.96 9.86
C TRP A 45 -2.84 -9.45 8.59
N PHE A 46 -4.16 -9.31 8.63
CA PHE A 46 -4.94 -8.69 7.55
C PHE A 46 -6.32 -8.24 8.07
N ARG A 47 -7.04 -7.50 7.24
CA ARG A 47 -8.46 -7.19 7.41
C ARG A 47 -9.21 -7.49 6.11
N ASP A 48 -10.45 -7.92 6.26
CA ASP A 48 -11.28 -8.24 5.11
C ASP A 48 -11.80 -6.96 4.46
N HIS A 49 -11.68 -6.88 3.13
CA HIS A 49 -12.22 -5.81 2.32
C HIS A 49 -12.29 -6.22 0.85
N GLU A 50 -13.13 -5.52 0.08
CA GLU A 50 -13.43 -5.86 -1.33
C GLU A 50 -12.66 -4.97 -2.34
N PHE A 51 -11.90 -3.98 -1.87
CA PHE A 51 -11.07 -3.12 -2.73
C PHE A 51 -9.91 -3.90 -3.41
N SER A 52 -10.19 -4.54 -4.54
CA SER A 52 -9.24 -5.36 -5.31
C SER A 52 -8.54 -4.56 -6.41
N ALA A 53 -7.20 -4.63 -6.47
CA ALA A 53 -6.44 -3.93 -7.51
C ALA A 53 -6.71 -4.52 -8.90
N GLY A 54 -6.93 -5.84 -8.99
CA GLY A 54 -7.27 -6.51 -10.24
C GLY A 54 -8.66 -6.11 -10.76
N ALA A 55 -9.65 -6.05 -9.87
CA ALA A 55 -10.99 -5.60 -10.22
C ALA A 55 -11.01 -4.13 -10.65
N LEU A 56 -10.32 -3.26 -9.89
CA LEU A 56 -10.17 -1.85 -10.22
C LEU A 56 -9.52 -1.66 -11.59
N LEU A 57 -8.40 -2.35 -11.82
CA LEU A 57 -7.70 -2.30 -13.10
C LEU A 57 -8.65 -2.71 -14.23
N ASN A 58 -9.31 -3.86 -14.13
CA ASN A 58 -10.26 -4.30 -15.15
C ASN A 58 -11.38 -3.27 -15.40
N ALA A 59 -11.99 -2.74 -14.34
CA ALA A 59 -13.06 -1.75 -14.46
C ALA A 59 -12.59 -0.45 -15.14
N ARG A 60 -11.40 0.05 -14.79
CA ARG A 60 -10.86 1.29 -15.39
C ARG A 60 -10.33 1.06 -16.79
N LEU A 61 -9.82 -0.12 -17.11
CA LEU A 61 -9.40 -0.49 -18.46
C LEU A 61 -10.54 -0.50 -19.47
N HIS A 62 -11.73 -0.96 -19.07
CA HIS A 62 -12.90 -0.94 -19.95
C HIS A 62 -13.49 0.45 -20.16
N ASN A 63 -13.22 1.39 -19.25
CA ASN A 63 -13.83 2.72 -19.24
C ASN A 63 -12.87 3.85 -19.67
N ALA A 64 -11.56 3.67 -19.56
CA ALA A 64 -10.57 4.69 -19.92
C ALA A 64 -10.27 4.66 -21.42
N ASN A 65 -10.60 5.74 -22.13
CA ASN A 65 -10.32 5.88 -23.55
C ASN A 65 -8.89 6.33 -23.84
N ASP A 66 -8.24 6.96 -22.86
CA ASP A 66 -6.88 7.52 -22.92
C ASP A 66 -6.22 7.63 -21.52
N ALA A 67 -4.95 8.06 -21.50
CA ALA A 67 -4.16 8.23 -20.28
C ALA A 67 -4.64 9.35 -19.36
N VAL A 68 -5.32 10.38 -19.88
CA VAL A 68 -5.85 11.47 -19.05
C VAL A 68 -7.01 10.95 -18.20
N GLN A 69 -7.92 10.19 -18.82
CA GLN A 69 -9.03 9.53 -18.12
C GLN A 69 -8.53 8.49 -17.11
N ALA A 70 -7.52 7.68 -17.48
CA ALA A 70 -6.92 6.72 -16.56
C ALA A 70 -6.31 7.40 -15.31
N ARG A 71 -5.62 8.53 -15.50
CA ARG A 71 -5.07 9.32 -14.40
C ARG A 71 -6.17 9.90 -13.52
N ALA A 72 -7.21 10.48 -14.11
CA ALA A 72 -8.35 11.02 -13.37
C ALA A 72 -9.05 9.94 -12.53
N ALA A 73 -9.21 8.73 -13.08
CA ALA A 73 -9.76 7.60 -12.35
C ALA A 73 -8.87 7.18 -11.16
N MET A 74 -7.54 7.23 -11.29
CA MET A 74 -6.64 6.95 -10.17
C MET A 74 -6.69 8.04 -9.10
N ILE A 75 -6.83 9.31 -9.50
CA ILE A 75 -7.06 10.40 -8.54
C ILE A 75 -8.33 10.13 -7.73
N GLU A 76 -9.44 9.76 -8.38
CA GLU A 76 -10.70 9.40 -7.70
C GLU A 76 -10.52 8.23 -6.73
N VAL A 77 -9.76 7.21 -7.13
CA VAL A 77 -9.42 6.08 -6.25
C VAL A 77 -8.69 6.57 -5.01
N TYR A 78 -7.64 7.37 -5.17
CA TYR A 78 -6.84 7.85 -4.05
C TYR A 78 -7.61 8.84 -3.16
N GLN A 79 -8.59 9.57 -3.71
CA GLN A 79 -9.46 10.42 -2.91
C GLN A 79 -10.31 9.62 -1.91
N ASN A 80 -10.69 8.39 -2.26
CA ASN A 80 -11.57 7.54 -1.45
C ASN A 80 -10.80 6.50 -0.64
N LEU A 81 -9.59 6.14 -1.07
CA LEU A 81 -8.77 5.07 -0.46
C LEU A 81 -8.61 5.19 1.07
N PRO A 82 -8.35 6.37 1.66
CA PRO A 82 -8.26 6.50 3.12
C PRO A 82 -9.55 6.13 3.86
N PHE A 83 -10.72 6.30 3.22
CA PHE A 83 -12.03 6.06 3.85
C PHE A 83 -12.52 4.63 3.59
N GLU A 84 -12.15 4.04 2.46
CA GLU A 84 -12.48 2.65 2.14
C GLU A 84 -11.55 1.64 2.84
N GLN A 85 -10.41 2.09 3.39
CA GLN A 85 -9.40 1.22 4.00
C GLN A 85 -9.23 1.45 5.50
N VAL A 86 -10.16 2.16 6.16
CA VAL A 86 -10.08 2.53 7.58
C VAL A 86 -9.72 1.34 8.48
N GLU A 87 -10.43 0.22 8.37
CA GLU A 87 -10.18 -0.95 9.22
C GLU A 87 -8.79 -1.55 9.00
N SER A 88 -8.35 -1.62 7.74
CA SER A 88 -7.04 -2.18 7.40
C SER A 88 -5.89 -1.26 7.82
N LEU A 89 -6.03 0.04 7.61
CA LEU A 89 -5.03 1.05 8.00
C LEU A 89 -4.95 1.18 9.53
N SER A 90 -6.09 1.20 10.22
CA SER A 90 -6.17 1.19 11.67
C SER A 90 -5.48 -0.04 12.27
N ALA A 91 -5.77 -1.23 11.76
CA ALA A 91 -5.13 -2.46 12.22
C ALA A 91 -3.62 -2.49 11.95
N PHE A 92 -3.18 -2.03 10.77
CA PHE A 92 -1.76 -1.95 10.43
C PHE A 92 -1.00 -1.05 11.40
N LEU A 93 -1.43 0.19 11.55
CA LEU A 93 -0.76 1.15 12.43
C LEU A 93 -0.87 0.74 13.91
N SER A 94 -1.95 0.07 14.32
CA SER A 94 -2.08 -0.48 15.67
C SER A 94 -1.04 -1.57 15.95
N ILE A 95 -0.72 -2.41 14.97
CA ILE A 95 0.34 -3.42 15.10
C ILE A 95 1.71 -2.74 15.16
N VAL A 96 1.96 -1.73 14.33
CA VAL A 96 3.20 -0.93 14.41
C VAL A 96 3.34 -0.31 15.80
N ALA A 97 2.26 0.24 16.37
CA ALA A 97 2.24 0.82 17.71
C ALA A 97 2.54 -0.17 18.85
N THR A 98 2.46 -1.49 18.61
CA THR A 98 2.85 -2.48 19.63
C THR A 98 4.37 -2.54 19.83
N GLY A 99 5.16 -2.08 18.85
CA GLY A 99 6.62 -2.22 18.85
C GLY A 99 7.11 -3.68 18.79
N VAL A 100 6.21 -4.65 18.51
CA VAL A 100 6.56 -6.08 18.50
C VAL A 100 7.25 -6.45 17.20
N GLY A 101 8.57 -6.31 17.22
CA GLY A 101 9.50 -6.82 16.20
C GLY A 101 9.38 -6.19 14.81
N PRO A 102 10.29 -6.54 13.89
CA PRO A 102 10.27 -6.03 12.53
C PRO A 102 9.03 -6.49 11.76
N ILE A 103 8.36 -5.54 11.11
CA ILE A 103 7.16 -5.76 10.29
C ILE A 103 7.48 -5.58 8.81
N ILE A 104 7.02 -6.51 7.98
CA ILE A 104 6.89 -6.31 6.54
C ILE A 104 5.42 -6.19 6.17
N TYR A 105 5.09 -5.35 5.20
CA TYR A 105 3.72 -5.18 4.76
C TYR A 105 3.65 -4.99 3.25
N ASN A 106 2.55 -5.46 2.66
CA ASN A 106 2.40 -5.47 1.21
C ASN A 106 0.94 -5.31 0.79
N CYS A 107 0.72 -4.86 -0.44
CA CYS A 107 -0.50 -5.10 -1.19
C CYS A 107 -0.18 -6.01 -2.40
N SER A 108 -0.92 -5.90 -3.50
CA SER A 108 -0.67 -6.70 -4.71
C SER A 108 0.57 -6.24 -5.48
N ALA A 109 0.62 -4.96 -5.83
CA ALA A 109 1.75 -4.36 -6.55
C ALA A 109 2.74 -3.64 -5.63
N GLY A 110 2.41 -3.49 -4.34
CA GLY A 110 3.21 -2.74 -3.37
C GLY A 110 3.15 -1.22 -3.53
N LYS A 111 2.19 -0.68 -4.29
CA LYS A 111 2.14 0.74 -4.67
C LYS A 111 1.02 1.54 -4.01
N ASP A 112 -0.25 1.16 -4.21
CA ASP A 112 -1.38 2.04 -3.84
C ASP A 112 -1.70 1.98 -2.35
N ARG A 113 -2.22 0.84 -1.88
CA ARG A 113 -2.53 0.62 -0.45
C ARG A 113 -1.28 0.66 0.43
N THR A 114 -0.19 0.06 -0.04
CA THR A 114 1.11 0.12 0.66
C THR A 114 1.62 1.55 0.72
N GLY A 115 1.61 2.30 -0.40
CA GLY A 115 2.06 3.69 -0.42
C GLY A 115 1.25 4.59 0.49
N LEU A 116 -0.09 4.44 0.54
CA LEU A 116 -0.91 5.19 1.49
C LEU A 116 -0.59 4.81 2.94
N ALA A 117 -0.46 3.52 3.26
CA ALA A 117 -0.11 3.06 4.60
C ALA A 117 1.27 3.59 5.05
N THR A 118 2.27 3.53 4.17
CA THR A 118 3.61 4.10 4.40
C THR A 118 3.54 5.61 4.60
N ALA A 119 2.78 6.33 3.77
CA ALA A 119 2.64 7.77 3.88
C ALA A 119 2.01 8.21 5.21
N LEU A 120 0.96 7.52 5.67
CA LEU A 120 0.34 7.78 6.97
C LEU A 120 1.29 7.48 8.14
N LEU A 121 2.09 6.42 8.03
CA LEU A 121 3.12 6.10 9.02
C LEU A 121 4.17 7.21 9.09
N LEU A 122 4.68 7.68 7.95
CA LEU A 122 5.69 8.73 7.90
C LEU A 122 5.14 10.10 8.38
N GLU A 123 3.86 10.38 8.16
CA GLU A 123 3.17 11.54 8.76
C GLU A 123 3.14 11.47 10.29
N ILE A 124 2.85 10.29 10.87
CA ILE A 124 2.91 10.09 12.33
C ILE A 124 4.32 10.35 12.84
N LEU A 125 5.34 9.92 12.10
CA LEU A 125 6.75 10.14 12.40
C LEU A 125 7.24 11.58 12.12
N ASN A 126 6.34 12.47 11.68
CA ASN A 126 6.63 13.88 11.37
C ASN A 126 7.74 14.06 10.32
N VAL A 127 7.80 13.16 9.35
CA VAL A 127 8.70 13.26 8.19
C VAL A 127 8.17 14.35 7.25
N ASP A 128 9.08 15.14 6.66
CA ASP A 128 8.68 16.17 5.69
C ASP A 128 7.94 15.55 4.49
N ARG A 129 6.82 16.19 4.13
CA ARG A 129 5.90 15.72 3.08
C ARG A 129 6.60 15.45 1.76
N GLU A 130 7.64 16.23 1.42
CA GLU A 130 8.39 16.05 0.17
C GLU A 130 9.18 14.73 0.18
N TYR A 131 9.78 14.34 1.31
CA TYR A 131 10.44 13.04 1.43
C TYR A 131 9.44 11.87 1.37
N ILE A 132 8.24 12.04 1.94
CA ILE A 132 7.17 11.04 1.84
C ILE A 132 6.78 10.82 0.38
N ILE A 133 6.63 11.91 -0.39
CA ILE A 133 6.31 11.82 -1.82
C ILE A 133 7.47 11.18 -2.60
N GLN A 134 8.72 11.51 -2.28
CA GLN A 134 9.88 10.92 -2.93
C GLN A 134 9.97 9.41 -2.70
N ASP A 135 9.81 8.95 -1.46
CA ASP A 135 9.75 7.53 -1.11
C ASP A 135 8.65 6.80 -1.90
N TYR A 136 7.45 7.36 -1.90
CA TYR A 136 6.32 6.82 -2.66
C TYR A 136 6.64 6.68 -4.17
N LEU A 137 7.29 7.68 -4.76
CA LEU A 137 7.66 7.67 -6.18
C LEU A 137 8.72 6.63 -6.54
N LEU A 138 9.52 6.12 -5.59
CA LEU A 138 10.47 5.01 -5.84
C LEU A 138 9.76 3.74 -6.32
N SER A 139 8.46 3.57 -6.03
CA SER A 139 7.65 2.48 -6.58
C SER A 139 7.70 2.41 -8.11
N ASN A 140 7.96 3.53 -8.79
CA ASN A 140 8.08 3.57 -10.25
C ASN A 140 9.28 2.82 -10.80
N GLU A 141 10.34 2.62 -10.02
CA GLU A 141 11.53 1.84 -10.42
C GLU A 141 11.20 0.37 -10.66
N HIS A 142 10.10 -0.12 -10.09
CA HIS A 142 9.67 -1.51 -10.19
C HIS A 142 8.54 -1.75 -11.20
N VAL A 143 8.02 -0.69 -11.83
CA VAL A 143 6.91 -0.78 -12.81
C VAL A 143 7.24 -1.70 -13.99
N GLY A 144 8.50 -1.71 -14.44
CA GLY A 144 8.93 -2.60 -15.53
C GLY A 144 8.74 -4.09 -15.21
N ARG A 145 8.95 -4.50 -13.95
CA ARG A 145 8.71 -5.89 -13.51
C ARG A 145 7.23 -6.21 -13.53
N LEU A 146 6.38 -5.29 -13.07
CA LEU A 146 4.93 -5.45 -13.08
C LEU A 146 4.38 -5.57 -14.52
N ILE A 147 4.83 -4.71 -15.43
CA ILE A 147 4.49 -4.78 -16.86
C ILE A 147 4.89 -6.14 -17.43
N THR A 148 6.11 -6.60 -17.16
CA THR A 148 6.61 -7.90 -17.64
C THR A 148 5.77 -9.05 -17.10
N TYR A 149 5.43 -9.03 -15.82
CA TYR A 149 4.56 -10.02 -15.19
C TYR A 149 3.18 -10.06 -15.88
N MET A 150 2.56 -8.91 -16.11
CA MET A 150 1.25 -8.83 -16.74
C MET A 150 1.26 -9.27 -18.20
N GLN A 151 2.32 -8.98 -18.97
CA GLN A 151 2.46 -9.47 -20.35
C GLN A 151 2.54 -11.01 -20.43
N LYS A 152 3.05 -11.66 -19.38
CA LYS A 152 3.13 -13.13 -19.27
C LYS A 152 1.84 -13.75 -18.77
N SER A 153 1.04 -13.03 -17.98
CA SER A 153 -0.23 -13.51 -17.46
C SER A 153 -1.30 -13.59 -18.57
N PRO A 154 -1.91 -14.77 -18.82
CA PRO A 154 -3.01 -14.90 -19.78
C PRO A 154 -4.17 -13.92 -19.52
N LYS A 155 -4.41 -13.60 -18.25
CA LYS A 155 -5.44 -12.65 -17.78
C LYS A 155 -5.24 -11.24 -18.35
N TYR A 156 -3.98 -10.81 -18.50
CA TYR A 156 -3.64 -9.43 -18.88
C TYR A 156 -2.94 -9.33 -20.26
N ARG A 157 -2.53 -10.45 -20.85
CA ARG A 157 -1.74 -10.48 -22.11
C ARG A 157 -2.39 -9.74 -23.28
N SER A 158 -3.69 -9.91 -23.48
CA SER A 158 -4.42 -9.21 -24.55
C SER A 158 -4.45 -7.70 -24.30
N LEU A 159 -4.65 -7.30 -23.04
CA LEU A 159 -4.73 -5.91 -22.61
C LEU A 159 -3.38 -5.17 -22.78
N MET A 160 -2.28 -5.84 -22.44
CA MET A 160 -0.93 -5.28 -22.54
C MET A 160 -0.45 -5.07 -23.99
N LYS A 161 -1.06 -5.73 -24.98
CA LYS A 161 -0.61 -5.67 -26.38
C LYS A 161 -1.05 -4.43 -27.15
N HIS A 162 -2.17 -3.80 -26.80
CA HIS A 162 -2.80 -2.80 -27.67
C HIS A 162 -2.92 -1.40 -27.07
N ASN A 163 -2.68 -1.21 -25.76
CA ASN A 163 -3.03 0.04 -25.07
C ASN A 163 -2.05 0.47 -23.97
N ILE A 164 -0.78 0.06 -24.02
CA ILE A 164 0.14 0.26 -22.89
C ILE A 164 0.21 1.72 -22.43
N ASP A 165 0.35 2.68 -23.35
CA ASP A 165 0.45 4.11 -23.02
C ASP A 165 -0.81 4.66 -22.35
N LYS A 166 -1.99 4.18 -22.76
CA LYS A 166 -3.27 4.61 -22.18
C LYS A 166 -3.44 4.15 -20.74
N ILE A 167 -2.87 2.99 -20.41
CA ILE A 167 -3.07 2.33 -19.12
C ILE A 167 -1.89 2.57 -18.18
N MET A 168 -0.81 3.15 -18.68
CA MET A 168 0.37 3.48 -17.89
C MET A 168 0.07 4.23 -16.58
N PRO A 169 -0.89 5.18 -16.51
CA PRO A 169 -1.26 5.84 -15.26
C PRO A 169 -1.84 4.89 -14.19
N LEU A 170 -2.43 3.75 -14.59
CA LEU A 170 -2.91 2.69 -13.69
C LEU A 170 -1.74 1.84 -13.16
N MET A 171 -0.69 1.72 -13.97
CA MET A 171 0.47 0.86 -13.70
C MET A 171 1.51 1.52 -12.80
N ARG A 172 1.68 2.83 -12.94
CA ARG A 172 2.67 3.64 -12.23
C ARG A 172 2.04 4.37 -11.04
N VAL A 173 2.87 5.02 -10.25
CA VAL A 173 2.44 6.02 -9.26
C VAL A 173 2.77 7.41 -9.74
N GLU A 174 1.93 8.38 -9.40
CA GLU A 174 2.15 9.79 -9.65
C GLU A 174 1.93 10.59 -8.37
N ARG A 175 2.71 11.66 -8.17
CA ARG A 175 2.61 12.56 -7.00
C ARG A 175 1.16 12.97 -6.72
N SER A 176 0.44 13.35 -7.78
CA SER A 176 -0.96 13.79 -7.73
C SER A 176 -1.91 12.77 -7.09
N TYR A 177 -1.57 11.49 -7.10
CA TYR A 177 -2.39 10.45 -6.47
C TYR A 177 -2.30 10.53 -4.95
N LEU A 178 -1.08 10.51 -4.41
CA LEU A 178 -0.89 10.56 -2.95
C LEU A 178 -1.32 11.93 -2.39
N GLU A 179 -1.06 13.02 -3.12
CA GLU A 179 -1.60 14.34 -2.81
C GLU A 179 -3.13 14.38 -2.78
N ALA A 180 -3.81 13.62 -3.64
CA ALA A 180 -5.26 13.55 -3.62
C ALA A 180 -5.79 12.87 -2.34
N SER A 181 -5.11 11.82 -1.85
CA SER A 181 -5.44 11.21 -0.54
C SER A 181 -5.24 12.21 0.60
N PHE A 182 -4.11 12.90 0.63
CA PHE A 182 -3.83 13.91 1.65
C PHE A 182 -4.86 15.03 1.65
N LYS A 183 -5.15 15.60 0.47
CA LYS A 183 -6.16 16.64 0.33
C LYS A 183 -7.54 16.17 0.80
N SER A 184 -7.93 14.94 0.46
CA SER A 184 -9.18 14.33 0.93
C SER A 184 -9.22 14.24 2.46
N ILE A 185 -8.15 13.76 3.08
CA ILE A 185 -8.02 13.67 4.54
C ILE A 185 -8.11 15.07 5.17
N GLU A 186 -7.25 15.99 4.75
CA GLU A 186 -7.13 17.33 5.33
C GLU A 186 -8.41 18.15 5.15
N SER A 187 -9.15 17.96 4.04
CA SER A 187 -10.43 18.62 3.83
C SER A 187 -11.53 18.21 4.82
N LYS A 188 -11.46 16.99 5.38
CA LYS A 188 -12.45 16.43 6.30
C LYS A 188 -12.01 16.52 7.76
N PHE A 189 -10.71 16.37 8.02
CA PHE A 189 -10.15 16.21 9.37
C PHE A 189 -9.16 17.32 9.76
N GLY A 190 -8.82 18.22 8.84
CA GLY A 190 -7.85 19.29 9.03
C GLY A 190 -6.40 18.84 8.88
N THR A 191 -6.02 17.73 9.52
CA THR A 191 -4.67 17.16 9.44
C THR A 191 -4.71 15.64 9.32
N VAL A 192 -3.62 15.04 8.86
CA VAL A 192 -3.47 13.57 8.85
C VAL A 192 -3.47 13.00 10.27
N VAL A 193 -2.82 13.69 11.22
CA VAL A 193 -2.80 13.32 12.64
C VAL A 193 -4.23 13.21 13.21
N ASN A 194 -5.09 14.19 12.92
CA ASN A 194 -6.49 14.18 13.35
C ASN A 194 -7.28 13.04 12.71
N TYR A 195 -7.03 12.73 11.44
CA TYR A 195 -7.63 11.57 10.77
C TYR A 195 -7.19 10.25 11.40
N CYS A 196 -5.92 10.11 11.77
CA CYS A 196 -5.43 8.93 12.50
C CYS A 196 -6.14 8.79 13.86
N GLU A 197 -6.30 9.88 14.59
CA GLU A 197 -6.97 9.88 15.90
C GLU A 197 -8.47 9.56 15.78
N THR A 198 -9.18 10.25 14.88
CA THR A 198 -10.64 10.19 14.80
C THR A 198 -11.14 9.00 14.00
N GLU A 199 -10.68 8.85 12.76
CA GLU A 199 -11.17 7.84 11.83
C GLU A 199 -10.47 6.49 12.04
N LEU A 200 -9.14 6.50 12.19
CA LEU A 200 -8.36 5.28 12.40
C LEU A 200 -8.30 4.84 13.87
N ARG A 201 -8.86 5.62 14.80
CA ARG A 201 -8.91 5.30 16.24
C ARG A 201 -7.51 5.10 16.85
N LEU A 202 -6.51 5.80 16.34
CA LEU A 202 -5.13 5.83 16.83
C LEU A 202 -4.89 7.13 17.59
N GLY A 203 -5.23 7.11 18.87
CA GLY A 203 -5.01 8.25 19.76
C GLY A 203 -3.53 8.58 19.94
N GLU A 204 -3.29 9.66 20.68
CA GLU A 204 -1.95 10.18 20.94
C GLU A 204 -1.00 9.12 21.53
N THR A 205 -1.50 8.26 22.44
CA THR A 205 -0.70 7.17 23.03
C THR A 205 -0.16 6.20 21.98
N GLN A 206 -0.99 5.74 21.03
CA GLN A 206 -0.54 4.82 19.98
C GLN A 206 0.41 5.52 19.01
N GLN A 207 0.13 6.78 18.65
CA GLN A 207 1.00 7.55 17.76
C GLN A 207 2.38 7.80 18.39
N ASN A 208 2.45 8.07 19.69
CA ASN A 208 3.72 8.18 20.42
C ASN A 208 4.47 6.85 20.49
N ALA A 209 3.77 5.74 20.74
CA ALA A 209 4.40 4.42 20.71
C ALA A 209 5.03 4.08 19.33
N ILE A 210 4.38 4.50 18.24
CA ILE A 210 4.96 4.38 16.88
C ILE A 210 6.25 5.19 16.75
N ARG A 211 6.27 6.44 17.24
CA ARG A 211 7.46 7.29 17.21
C ARG A 211 8.60 6.69 18.02
N GLU A 212 8.32 6.23 19.24
CA GLU A 212 9.31 5.59 20.12
C GLU A 212 9.86 4.30 19.53
N ALA A 213 9.05 3.53 18.81
CA ALA A 213 9.47 2.27 18.19
C ALA A 213 10.35 2.47 16.94
N LEU A 214 10.21 3.59 16.22
CA LEU A 214 10.80 3.76 14.89
C LEU A 214 11.82 4.91 14.76
N LEU A 215 11.85 5.85 15.72
CA LEU A 215 12.83 6.94 15.73
C LEU A 215 13.98 6.62 16.70
N GLU A 216 15.18 7.06 16.36
CA GLU A 216 16.29 7.05 17.32
C GLU A 216 15.98 8.02 18.49
N PRO A 217 16.37 7.68 19.73
CA PRO A 217 16.24 8.60 20.85
C PRO A 217 16.97 9.90 20.54
N HIS A 218 16.30 11.03 20.69
CA HIS A 218 16.96 12.33 20.62
C HIS A 218 18.04 12.40 21.71
N SER A 219 19.29 12.49 21.30
CA SER A 219 20.47 12.63 22.16
C SER A 219 20.57 14.02 22.77
#